data_AF-A0A540KUJ2-F1
#
_entry.id   AF-A0A540KUJ2-F1
#
_cell.length_a   1.000
_cell.length_b   1.000
_cell.length_c   1.000
_cell.angle_alpha   90.00
_cell.angle_beta   90.00
_cell.angle_gamma   90.00
#
_symmetry.space_group_name_H-M   'P 1'
#
loop_
_entity.id
_entity.type
_entity.pdbx_description
1 polymer ?
#
loop_
_entity_poly.entity_id
_entity_poly.type
_entity_poly.pdbx_seq_one_letter_code
_entity_poly.pdbx_strand_id
1 'polypeptide(L)'
;MRTIMAFGKSHRSQRPVLGRRVMGTLFGYRRGHVHLAFQDEPKSAPAFLIELATPTSVLVREMASGLVRIALETEKKAEKKGFKLLEEPLWRTYCNGKKCGFAMKRDCGGEEWKVLKALEAISMGAGVLPASDDGVGAEGELMYMRAKFERVAGSKDSEAFYMMNPDGSGGPELSIYLLRV
;
A
#
# COMPACT_ATOMS: atom_id res chain seq x y z
N MET A 1 -17.80 27.35 44.00
CA MET A 1 -16.93 27.21 42.81
C MET A 1 -17.17 25.84 42.20
N ARG A 2 -17.73 25.76 40.99
CA ARG A 2 -18.03 24.50 40.29
C ARG A 2 -16.88 24.19 39.34
N THR A 3 -16.12 23.13 39.62
CA THR A 3 -15.08 22.59 38.74
C THR A 3 -15.76 21.78 37.64
N ILE A 4 -15.64 22.22 36.39
CA ILE A 4 -16.08 21.45 35.22
C ILE A 4 -14.88 20.62 34.74
N MET A 5 -14.98 19.30 34.91
CA MET A 5 -14.09 18.37 34.22
C MET A 5 -14.50 18.32 32.75
N ALA A 6 -13.67 18.88 31.87
CA ALA A 6 -13.83 18.70 30.43
C ALA A 6 -13.36 17.29 30.05
N PHE A 7 -14.31 16.42 29.72
CA PHE A 7 -14.03 15.14 29.06
C PHE A 7 -13.38 15.40 27.70
N GLY A 8 -12.12 14.99 27.56
CA GLY A 8 -11.43 14.96 26.28
C GLY A 8 -12.18 14.06 25.29
N LYS A 9 -12.74 14.66 24.22
CA LYS A 9 -13.23 13.90 23.08
C LYS A 9 -12.03 13.19 22.44
N SER A 10 -11.98 11.86 22.58
CA SER A 10 -11.10 11.00 21.80
C SER A 10 -11.36 11.28 20.32
N HIS A 11 -10.44 11.99 19.68
CA HIS A 11 -10.41 12.16 18.23
C HIS A 11 -10.01 10.79 17.66
N ARG A 12 -10.98 9.87 17.57
CA ARG A 12 -10.84 8.65 16.78
C ARG A 12 -10.62 9.15 15.36
N SER A 13 -9.37 9.25 14.90
CA SER A 13 -9.09 9.70 13.55
C SER A 13 -9.89 8.78 12.64
N GLN A 14 -10.86 9.35 11.94
CA GLN A 14 -11.62 8.60 10.95
C GLN A 14 -10.61 8.29 9.87
N ARG A 15 -10.09 7.06 9.87
CA ARG A 15 -9.19 6.58 8.83
C ARG A 15 -9.89 6.82 7.48
N PRO A 16 -9.20 7.40 6.49
CA PRO A 16 -9.78 7.66 5.19
C PRO A 16 -10.41 6.39 4.64
N VAL A 17 -11.65 6.46 4.18
CA VAL A 17 -12.32 5.35 3.51
C VAL A 17 -11.92 5.41 2.04
N LEU A 18 -11.34 4.32 1.51
CA LEU A 18 -10.96 4.27 0.10
C LEU A 18 -12.19 4.31 -0.81
N GLY A 19 -12.21 5.26 -1.74
CA GLY A 19 -13.16 5.32 -2.84
C GLY A 19 -12.97 4.20 -3.87
N ARG A 20 -13.73 4.28 -4.99
CA ARG A 20 -13.59 3.34 -6.13
C ARG A 20 -12.32 3.56 -6.95
N ARG A 21 -11.74 4.76 -6.89
CA ARG A 21 -10.47 5.09 -7.55
C ARG A 21 -9.54 5.62 -6.49
N VAL A 22 -8.33 5.07 -6.45
CA VAL A 22 -7.35 5.37 -5.40
C VAL A 22 -5.98 5.61 -6.00
N MET A 23 -5.12 6.31 -5.26
CA MET A 23 -3.71 6.45 -5.61
C MET A 23 -2.92 5.32 -4.97
N GLY A 24 -2.33 4.47 -5.80
CA GLY A 24 -1.41 3.42 -5.36
C GLY A 24 0.04 3.87 -5.55
N THR A 25 0.87 3.68 -4.52
CA THR A 25 2.31 3.90 -4.59
C THR A 25 3.03 2.65 -4.10
N LEU A 26 3.85 2.05 -4.96
CA LEU A 26 4.83 1.05 -4.58
C LEU A 26 6.17 1.73 -4.45
N PHE A 27 6.89 1.52 -3.35
CA PHE A 27 8.19 2.14 -3.14
C PHE A 27 9.10 1.26 -2.29
N GLY A 28 10.40 1.41 -2.44
CA GLY A 28 11.36 0.68 -1.63
C GLY A 28 12.79 0.98 -2.04
N TYR A 29 13.70 0.88 -1.07
CA TYR A 29 15.13 1.00 -1.34
C TYR A 29 15.60 -0.16 -2.20
N ARG A 30 16.63 0.08 -3.03
CA ARG A 30 17.18 -0.92 -3.95
C ARG A 30 17.57 -2.25 -3.30
N ARG A 31 18.07 -2.21 -2.07
CA ARG A 31 18.44 -3.38 -1.26
C ARG A 31 17.47 -3.65 -0.11
N GLY A 32 16.29 -3.03 -0.15
CA GLY A 32 15.26 -3.16 0.87
C GLY A 32 14.02 -3.93 0.40
N HIS A 33 12.95 -3.71 1.14
CA HIS A 33 11.64 -4.33 0.95
C HIS A 33 10.66 -3.37 0.27
N VAL A 34 9.69 -3.95 -0.44
CA VAL A 34 8.63 -3.18 -1.09
C VAL A 34 7.59 -2.75 -0.07
N HIS A 35 7.24 -1.47 -0.11
CA HIS A 35 6.09 -0.90 0.56
C HIS A 35 5.02 -0.61 -0.48
N LEU A 36 3.77 -0.94 -0.16
CA LEU A 36 2.59 -0.61 -0.96
C LEU A 36 1.67 0.28 -0.14
N ALA A 37 1.36 1.47 -0.65
CA ALA A 37 0.44 2.43 -0.05
C ALA A 37 -0.75 2.70 -0.97
N PHE A 38 -1.96 2.70 -0.41
CA PHE A 38 -3.16 3.23 -1.05
C PHE A 38 -3.66 4.47 -0.32
N GLN A 39 -3.71 5.59 -1.03
CA GLN A 39 -4.27 6.85 -0.57
C GLN A 39 -5.58 7.13 -1.33
N ASP A 40 -6.58 7.69 -0.65
CA ASP A 40 -7.82 8.13 -1.30
C ASP A 40 -7.54 9.36 -2.17
N GLU A 41 -6.82 10.33 -1.60
CA GLU A 41 -6.31 11.50 -2.31
C GLU A 41 -4.77 11.55 -2.22
N PRO A 42 -4.06 12.12 -3.21
CA PRO A 42 -2.60 12.17 -3.23
C PRO A 42 -1.94 12.72 -1.95
N LYS A 43 -2.64 13.63 -1.25
CA LYS A 43 -2.16 14.32 -0.04
C LYS A 43 -2.65 13.68 1.27
N SER A 44 -3.59 12.75 1.21
CA SER A 44 -4.18 12.14 2.41
C SER A 44 -3.23 11.13 3.03
N ALA A 45 -3.42 10.82 4.32
CA ALA A 45 -2.77 9.65 4.90
C ALA A 45 -3.16 8.39 4.10
N PRO A 46 -2.25 7.40 3.95
CA PRO A 46 -2.61 6.15 3.33
C PRO A 46 -3.66 5.43 4.19
N ALA A 47 -4.76 5.01 3.57
CA ALA A 47 -5.77 4.18 4.23
C ALA A 47 -5.26 2.74 4.44
N PHE A 48 -4.31 2.33 3.60
CA PHE A 48 -3.64 1.04 3.66
C PHE A 48 -2.16 1.23 3.32
N LEU A 49 -1.28 0.73 4.20
CA LEU A 49 0.16 0.67 3.99
C LEU A 49 0.63 -0.70 4.46
N ILE A 50 1.36 -1.39 3.60
CA ILE A 50 1.87 -2.73 3.89
C ILE A 50 3.30 -2.87 3.39
N GLU A 51 4.14 -3.51 4.19
CA GLU A 51 5.51 -3.87 3.83
C GLU A 51 5.54 -5.35 3.44
N LEU A 52 6.07 -5.66 2.27
CA LEU A 52 6.21 -7.00 1.73
C LEU A 52 7.63 -7.50 2.01
N ALA A 53 7.78 -8.74 2.50
CA ALA A 53 9.09 -9.37 2.62
C ALA A 53 9.82 -9.53 1.25
N THR A 54 9.10 -9.35 0.15
CA THR A 54 9.64 -9.35 -1.21
C THR A 54 10.67 -8.23 -1.39
N PRO A 55 11.92 -8.55 -1.78
CA PRO A 55 12.92 -7.54 -2.09
C PRO A 55 12.49 -6.66 -3.26
N THR A 56 12.79 -5.36 -3.22
CA THR A 56 12.44 -4.42 -4.29
C THR A 56 12.95 -4.87 -5.65
N SER A 57 14.18 -5.40 -5.70
CA SER A 57 14.79 -5.91 -6.93
C SER A 57 14.04 -7.10 -7.55
N VAL A 58 13.39 -7.93 -6.73
CA VAL A 58 12.59 -9.06 -7.20
C VAL A 58 11.31 -8.56 -7.85
N LEU A 59 10.61 -7.63 -7.20
CA LEU A 59 9.39 -7.06 -7.78
C LEU A 59 9.65 -6.31 -9.08
N VAL A 60 10.74 -5.52 -9.14
CA VAL A 60 11.13 -4.82 -10.37
C VAL A 60 11.39 -5.81 -11.52
N ARG A 61 12.01 -6.96 -11.23
CA ARG A 61 12.23 -8.02 -12.23
C ARG A 61 10.91 -8.63 -12.71
N GLU A 62 9.98 -8.90 -11.79
CA GLU A 62 8.64 -9.41 -12.16
C GLU A 62 7.86 -8.38 -12.98
N MET A 63 7.98 -7.08 -12.69
CA MET A 63 7.38 -6.03 -13.52
C MET A 63 8.00 -5.97 -14.91
N ALA A 64 9.31 -6.18 -15.02
CA ALA A 64 9.99 -6.23 -16.32
C ALA A 64 9.62 -7.45 -17.17
N SER A 65 9.07 -8.52 -16.57
CA SER A 65 8.64 -9.72 -17.30
C SER A 65 7.19 -9.65 -17.80
N GLY A 66 6.46 -8.57 -17.47
CA GLY A 66 5.12 -8.28 -17.96
C GLY A 66 4.09 -8.18 -16.85
N LEU A 67 3.01 -8.96 -16.96
CA LEU A 67 1.87 -8.88 -16.03
C LEU A 67 2.26 -9.38 -14.62
N VAL A 68 2.01 -8.55 -13.61
CA VAL A 68 2.25 -8.87 -12.20
C VAL A 68 0.94 -8.96 -11.44
N ARG A 69 0.75 -10.07 -10.73
CA ARG A 69 -0.40 -10.31 -9.85
C ARG A 69 0.10 -10.56 -8.43
N ILE A 70 -0.21 -9.65 -7.52
CA ILE A 70 0.11 -9.80 -6.10
C ILE A 70 -1.15 -10.20 -5.36
N ALA A 71 -1.14 -11.33 -4.67
CA ALA A 71 -2.20 -11.71 -3.74
C ALA A 71 -1.69 -11.66 -2.30
N LEU A 72 -2.46 -11.01 -1.44
CA LEU A 72 -2.28 -10.94 -0.01
C LEU A 72 -3.39 -11.76 0.64
N GLU A 73 -3.03 -12.90 1.22
CA GLU A 73 -3.98 -13.83 1.82
C GLU A 73 -3.83 -13.88 3.33
N THR A 74 -4.95 -13.94 4.04
CA THR A 74 -4.96 -14.20 5.49
C THR A 74 -6.09 -15.15 5.85
N GLU A 75 -5.96 -15.84 6.97
CA GLU A 75 -6.96 -16.83 7.38
C GLU A 75 -8.22 -16.17 7.95
N LYS A 76 -9.37 -16.69 7.57
CA LYS A 76 -10.66 -16.28 8.14
C LYS A 76 -10.84 -16.82 9.56
N LYS A 77 -10.61 -15.97 10.56
CA LYS A 77 -10.83 -16.30 11.97
C LYS A 77 -12.23 -15.89 12.44
N ALA A 78 -12.96 -16.84 13.05
CA ALA A 78 -14.35 -16.64 13.50
C ALA A 78 -14.50 -15.51 14.54
N GLU A 79 -13.46 -15.24 15.32
CA GLU A 79 -13.41 -14.21 16.36
C GLU A 79 -13.30 -12.78 15.80
N LYS A 80 -12.93 -12.62 14.53
CA LYS A 80 -12.74 -11.30 13.88
C LYS A 80 -14.03 -10.73 13.26
N LYS A 81 -15.20 -11.03 13.83
CA LYS A 81 -16.47 -10.48 13.35
C LYS A 81 -16.43 -8.94 13.43
N GLY A 82 -16.46 -8.28 12.27
CA GLY A 82 -16.46 -6.82 12.15
C GLY A 82 -15.08 -6.19 11.89
N PHE A 83 -14.00 -6.97 11.84
CA PHE A 83 -12.68 -6.45 11.48
C PHE A 83 -12.64 -6.14 9.98
N LYS A 84 -12.17 -4.95 9.59
CA LYS A 84 -12.10 -4.56 8.17
C LYS A 84 -10.94 -5.27 7.47
N LEU A 85 -11.11 -5.62 6.19
CA LEU A 85 -10.10 -6.37 5.42
C LEU A 85 -8.75 -5.63 5.41
N LEU A 86 -8.76 -4.33 5.12
CA LEU A 86 -7.57 -3.46 5.13
C LEU A 86 -6.94 -3.26 6.53
N GLU A 87 -7.56 -3.78 7.59
CA GLU A 87 -7.03 -3.71 8.95
C GLU A 87 -6.25 -4.96 9.36
N GLU A 88 -6.28 -6.02 8.55
CA GLU A 88 -5.54 -7.25 8.83
C GLU A 88 -4.03 -6.98 8.98
N PRO A 89 -3.40 -7.43 10.08
CA PRO A 89 -2.02 -7.07 10.38
C PRO A 89 -1.00 -7.91 9.62
N LEU A 90 -1.35 -9.14 9.23
CA LEU A 90 -0.43 -10.11 8.65
C LEU A 90 -1.07 -10.84 7.48
N TRP A 91 -0.30 -10.94 6.41
CA TRP A 91 -0.69 -11.51 5.13
C TRP A 91 0.38 -12.45 4.62
N ARG A 92 -0.02 -13.53 3.95
CA ARG A 92 0.84 -14.32 3.07
C ARG A 92 0.83 -13.67 1.70
N THR A 93 2.01 -13.44 1.14
CA THR A 93 2.18 -12.79 -0.15
C THR A 93 2.42 -13.84 -1.22
N TYR A 94 1.70 -13.72 -2.33
CA TYR A 94 1.92 -14.48 -3.54
C TYR A 94 2.15 -13.51 -4.70
N CYS A 95 3.19 -13.75 -5.49
CA CYS A 95 3.43 -13.05 -6.74
C CYS A 95 3.27 -14.04 -7.89
N ASN A 96 2.37 -13.76 -8.83
CA ASN A 96 2.12 -14.63 -10.00
C ASN A 96 1.84 -16.09 -9.61
N GLY A 97 1.10 -16.29 -8.52
CA GLY A 97 0.74 -17.62 -7.98
C GLY A 97 1.82 -18.31 -7.15
N LYS A 98 3.04 -17.76 -7.05
CA LYS A 98 4.12 -18.29 -6.23
C LYS A 98 4.16 -17.60 -4.89
N LYS A 99 4.33 -18.35 -3.79
CA LYS A 99 4.46 -17.77 -2.45
C LYS A 99 5.79 -17.03 -2.34
N CYS A 100 5.74 -15.74 -1.96
CA CYS A 100 6.88 -14.82 -1.93
C CYS A 100 7.15 -14.22 -0.54
N GLY A 101 6.60 -14.83 0.52
CA GLY A 101 6.84 -14.46 1.91
C GLY A 101 5.59 -13.97 2.63
N PHE A 102 5.80 -13.14 3.64
CA PHE A 102 4.73 -12.47 4.38
C PHE A 102 4.73 -10.97 4.08
N ALA A 103 3.63 -10.32 4.39
CA ALA A 103 3.53 -8.87 4.38
C ALA A 103 2.81 -8.40 5.65
N MET A 104 3.29 -7.29 6.20
CA MET A 104 2.85 -6.75 7.48
C MET A 104 2.25 -5.38 7.28
N LYS A 105 1.05 -5.16 7.82
CA LYS A 105 0.45 -3.83 7.81
C LYS A 105 1.29 -2.90 8.68
N ARG A 106 1.52 -1.69 8.18
CA ARG A 106 2.28 -0.64 8.87
C ARG A 106 1.40 0.59 9.09
N ASP A 107 1.68 1.33 10.14
CA ASP A 107 1.23 2.71 10.24
C ASP A 107 2.23 3.62 9.47
N CYS A 108 1.74 4.71 8.90
CA CYS A 108 2.57 5.63 8.13
C CYS A 108 3.42 6.50 9.06
N GLY A 109 4.72 6.21 9.13
CA GLY A 109 5.70 6.95 9.93
C GLY A 109 6.31 8.13 9.18
N GLY A 110 7.31 8.76 9.80
CA GLY A 110 7.96 9.95 9.26
C GLY A 110 8.66 9.69 7.91
N GLU A 111 9.32 8.55 7.78
CA GLU A 111 10.03 8.16 6.56
C GLU A 111 9.06 7.90 5.40
N GLU A 112 7.98 7.16 5.64
CA GLU A 112 6.97 6.93 4.61
C GLU A 112 6.25 8.23 4.21
N TRP A 113 6.01 9.13 5.17
CA TRP A 113 5.47 10.45 4.88
C TRP A 113 6.40 11.30 4.01
N LYS A 114 7.72 11.25 4.24
CA LYS A 114 8.70 11.96 3.38
C LYS A 114 8.60 11.46 1.94
N VAL A 115 8.56 10.14 1.74
CA VAL A 115 8.40 9.52 0.41
C VAL A 115 7.08 9.92 -0.24
N LEU A 116 5.95 9.74 0.46
CA LEU A 116 4.63 10.03 -0.11
C LEU A 116 4.46 11.51 -0.46
N LYS A 117 5.05 12.42 0.32
CA LYS A 117 5.07 13.87 0.02
C LYS A 117 5.93 14.19 -1.20
N ALA A 118 7.11 13.58 -1.33
CA ALA A 118 7.98 13.77 -2.50
C ALA A 118 7.29 13.33 -3.80
N LEU A 119 6.38 12.35 -3.70
CA LEU A 119 5.62 11.82 -4.84
C LEU A 119 4.24 12.49 -5.02
N GLU A 120 3.88 13.50 -4.22
CA GLU A 120 2.53 14.08 -4.20
C GLU A 120 2.11 14.66 -5.56
N ALA A 121 3.03 15.33 -6.26
CA ALA A 121 2.78 15.94 -7.57
C ALA A 121 2.74 14.92 -8.72
N ILE A 122 3.18 13.68 -8.48
CA ILE A 122 3.27 12.64 -9.48
C ILE A 122 1.93 11.90 -9.52
N SER A 123 1.21 12.08 -10.63
CA SER A 123 -0.05 11.37 -10.85
C SER A 123 0.16 9.93 -11.31
N MET A 124 1.17 9.70 -12.16
CA MET A 124 1.50 8.38 -12.68
C MET A 124 2.98 8.35 -13.09
N GLY A 125 3.63 7.20 -12.93
CA GLY A 125 4.98 6.94 -13.41
C GLY A 125 5.81 6.08 -12.46
N ALA A 126 7.00 5.72 -12.89
CA ALA A 126 8.01 5.05 -12.08
C ALA A 126 9.34 5.80 -12.17
N GLY A 127 10.15 5.71 -11.12
CA GLY A 127 11.44 6.39 -11.08
C GLY A 127 12.24 6.09 -9.82
N VAL A 128 13.32 6.85 -9.66
CA VAL A 128 14.16 6.83 -8.46
C VAL A 128 14.09 8.18 -7.76
N LEU A 129 13.92 8.18 -6.45
CA LEU A 129 14.19 9.34 -5.61
C LEU A 129 15.64 9.26 -5.12
N PRO A 130 16.39 10.36 -5.18
CA PRO A 130 17.74 10.41 -4.63
C PRO A 130 17.70 10.12 -3.13
N ALA A 131 18.77 9.53 -2.61
CA ALA A 131 18.93 9.36 -1.17
C ALA A 131 18.90 10.74 -0.50
N SER A 132 18.21 10.87 0.63
CA SER A 132 18.23 12.11 1.40
C SER A 132 19.63 12.32 2.00
N ASP A 133 20.12 13.56 1.96
CA ASP A 133 21.45 13.97 2.46
C ASP A 133 21.70 13.65 3.94
N ASP A 134 20.66 13.33 4.71
CA ASP A 134 20.75 13.10 6.16
C ASP A 134 21.49 11.79 6.55
N GLY A 135 21.85 10.92 5.59
CA GLY A 135 22.66 9.71 5.87
C GLY A 135 22.01 8.65 6.78
N VAL A 136 20.77 8.85 7.24
CA VAL A 136 20.05 7.93 8.16
C VAL A 136 19.10 6.96 7.46
N GLY A 137 19.07 6.94 6.12
CA GLY A 137 18.30 6.00 5.32
C GLY A 137 19.24 5.03 4.60
N ALA A 138 18.94 3.72 4.64
CA ALA A 138 19.72 2.63 4.05
C ALA A 138 20.39 3.04 2.73
N GLU A 139 21.73 2.93 2.66
CA GLU A 139 22.54 3.28 1.49
C GLU A 139 21.90 2.84 0.17
N GLY A 140 21.24 3.76 -0.53
CA GLY A 140 20.67 3.45 -1.84
C GLY A 140 19.57 4.38 -2.34
N GLU A 141 19.42 4.36 -3.65
CA GLU A 141 18.31 4.97 -4.38
C GLU A 141 16.98 4.33 -3.96
N LEU A 142 15.97 5.16 -3.71
CA LEU A 142 14.62 4.71 -3.46
C LEU A 142 13.89 4.59 -4.80
N MET A 143 13.48 3.38 -5.16
CA MET A 143 12.65 3.17 -6.34
C MET A 143 11.18 3.36 -5.98
N TYR A 144 10.40 3.91 -6.92
CA TYR A 144 8.96 4.02 -6.77
C TYR A 144 8.22 3.76 -8.08
N MET A 145 6.96 3.38 -7.96
CA MET A 145 5.93 3.44 -8.98
C MET A 145 4.67 4.01 -8.36
N ARG A 146 4.04 4.97 -9.05
CA ARG A 146 2.79 5.60 -8.63
C ARG A 146 1.81 5.52 -9.78
N ALA A 147 0.56 5.15 -9.48
CA ALA A 147 -0.49 5.03 -10.48
C ALA A 147 -1.86 5.14 -9.83
N LYS A 148 -2.88 5.40 -10.64
CA LYS A 148 -4.28 5.29 -10.20
C LYS A 148 -4.71 3.83 -10.28
N PHE A 149 -5.45 3.36 -9.29
CA PHE A 149 -6.03 2.03 -9.25
C PHE A 149 -7.54 2.09 -9.19
N GLU A 150 -8.21 1.23 -9.93
CA GLU A 150 -9.61 0.92 -9.70
C GLU A 150 -9.72 -0.11 -8.57
N ARG A 151 -10.44 0.26 -7.52
CA ARG A 151 -10.75 -0.59 -6.38
C ARG A 151 -12.11 -1.25 -6.61
N VAL A 152 -12.12 -2.58 -6.52
CA VAL A 152 -13.31 -3.43 -6.59
C VAL A 152 -13.46 -4.18 -5.28
N ALA A 153 -14.45 -3.80 -4.47
CA ALA A 153 -14.80 -4.52 -3.25
C ALA A 153 -15.77 -5.66 -3.59
N GLY A 154 -15.30 -6.90 -3.51
CA GLY A 154 -16.12 -8.08 -3.81
C GLY A 154 -17.00 -8.47 -2.64
N SER A 155 -16.41 -8.54 -1.44
CA SER A 155 -17.12 -8.86 -0.20
C SER A 155 -16.38 -8.27 1.01
N LYS A 156 -16.86 -8.53 2.23
CA LYS A 156 -16.11 -8.21 3.45
C LYS A 156 -14.76 -8.94 3.57
N ASP A 157 -14.58 -9.98 2.76
CA ASP A 157 -13.43 -10.89 2.78
C ASP A 157 -12.57 -10.76 1.51
N SER A 158 -12.95 -9.91 0.55
CA SER A 158 -12.22 -9.76 -0.72
C SER A 158 -12.26 -8.34 -1.30
N GLU A 159 -11.08 -7.83 -1.64
CA GLU A 159 -10.90 -6.58 -2.39
C GLU A 159 -9.84 -6.77 -3.47
N ALA A 160 -10.03 -6.13 -4.63
CA ALA A 160 -9.08 -6.12 -5.73
C ALA A 160 -8.76 -4.68 -6.15
N PHE A 161 -7.52 -4.47 -6.57
CA PHE A 161 -7.00 -3.19 -7.06
C PHE A 161 -6.35 -3.42 -8.41
N TYR A 162 -6.91 -2.82 -9.45
CA TYR A 162 -6.43 -2.92 -10.81
C TYR A 162 -5.76 -1.62 -11.21
N MET A 163 -4.48 -1.67 -11.60
CA MET A 163 -3.80 -0.49 -12.10
C MET A 163 -4.51 0.01 -13.37
N MET A 164 -4.83 1.30 -13.41
CA MET A 164 -5.44 1.93 -14.58
C MET A 164 -4.37 2.35 -15.57
N ASN A 165 -4.50 1.91 -16.82
CA ASN A 165 -3.65 2.37 -17.92
C ASN A 165 -4.18 3.70 -18.46
N PRO A 166 -3.34 4.71 -18.72
CA PRO A 166 -3.77 6.05 -19.14
C PRO A 166 -4.29 6.07 -20.58
N ASP A 167 -3.86 5.12 -21.41
CA ASP A 167 -4.26 4.93 -22.81
C ASP A 167 -5.52 4.05 -22.96
N GLY A 168 -5.98 3.42 -21.88
CA GLY A 168 -7.16 2.55 -21.87
C GLY A 168 -6.99 1.27 -22.71
N SER A 169 -5.76 0.94 -23.15
CA SER A 169 -5.48 -0.24 -23.96
C SER A 169 -4.89 -1.36 -23.10
N GLY A 170 -5.27 -2.61 -23.37
CA GLY A 170 -4.81 -3.78 -22.63
C GLY A 170 -5.44 -4.01 -21.25
N GLY A 171 -5.10 -5.13 -20.62
CA GLY A 171 -5.44 -5.42 -19.23
C GLY A 171 -4.50 -4.72 -18.23
N PRO A 172 -4.79 -4.77 -16.93
CA PRO A 172 -3.94 -4.13 -15.92
C PRO A 172 -2.58 -4.84 -15.84
N GLU A 173 -1.49 -4.08 -16.03
CA GLU A 173 -0.12 -4.63 -15.91
C GLU A 173 0.21 -5.06 -14.48
N LEU A 174 -0.40 -4.38 -13.50
CA LEU A 174 -0.34 -4.74 -12.09
C LEU A 174 -1.75 -4.90 -11.51
N SER A 175 -2.00 -6.05 -10.89
CA SER A 175 -3.21 -6.29 -10.09
C SER A 175 -2.84 -6.74 -8.68
N ILE A 176 -3.55 -6.22 -7.68
CA ILE A 176 -3.34 -6.56 -6.27
C ILE A 176 -4.66 -7.07 -5.68
N TYR A 177 -4.62 -8.22 -5.01
CA TYR A 177 -5.78 -8.88 -4.42
C TYR A 177 -5.56 -9.03 -2.92
N LEU A 178 -6.56 -8.66 -2.13
CA LEU A 178 -6.58 -8.90 -0.69
C LEU A 178 -7.70 -9.90 -0.42
N LEU A 179 -7.36 -11.03 0.20
CA LEU A 179 -8.28 -12.15 0.39
C LEU A 179 -8.20 -12.68 1.81
N ARG A 180 -9.37 -12.89 2.42
CA ARG A 180 -9.53 -13.77 3.58
C ARG A 180 -10.00 -15.13 3.10
N VAL A 181 -9.15 -16.14 3.29
CA VAL A 181 -9.37 -17.53 2.87
C VAL A 181 -9.61 -18.44 4.06
#